data_AF-A0A2U3K1S3-F1
#
_entry.id   AF-A0A2U3K1S3-F1
#
_cell.length_a   1.000
_cell.length_b   1.000
_cell.length_c   1.000
_cell.angle_alpha   90.00
_cell.angle_beta   90.00
_cell.angle_gamma   90.00
#
_symmetry.space_group_name_H-M   'P 1'
#
loop_
_entity.id
_entity.type
_entity.pdbx_description
1 polymer ?
#
loop_
_entity_poly.entity_id
_entity_poly.type
_entity_poly.pdbx_seq_one_letter_code
_entity_poly.pdbx_strand_id
1 'polypeptide(L)'
;MVSELRDLSARSAAAIEEARVKIRQPEGLVAPISEEAIASLSAWLDSLEGNAAAGHHSAVKVGMAKWQAESEIRLTAEREGYTKNRAALDERAELKGSFKALCVKAEALKAKGVPLGDTILGLALEAEHILHTIPFDLKSGRRAVEAYESALNTQYNLYRLTNR
;
A
#
# COMPACT_ATOMS: atom_id res chain seq x y z
N MET A 1 -4.57 -11.83 19.04
CA MET A 1 -3.58 -10.77 19.25
C MET A 1 -2.17 -11.23 18.91
N VAL A 2 -1.54 -12.17 19.65
CA VAL A 2 -0.19 -12.63 19.31
C VAL A 2 -0.09 -13.28 17.92
N SER A 3 -1.06 -14.12 17.57
CA SER A 3 -1.15 -14.73 16.23
C SER A 3 -1.30 -13.69 15.12
N GLU A 4 -2.14 -12.68 15.35
CA GLU A 4 -2.34 -11.55 14.44
C GLU A 4 -1.06 -10.71 14.28
N LEU A 5 -0.33 -10.48 15.37
CA LEU A 5 0.94 -9.76 15.36
C LEU A 5 2.00 -10.52 14.55
N ARG A 6 2.06 -11.86 14.66
CA ARG A 6 2.93 -12.70 13.81
C ARG A 6 2.55 -12.61 12.33
N ASP A 7 1.27 -12.77 12.01
CA ASP A 7 0.79 -12.67 10.62
C ASP A 7 1.17 -11.31 10.02
N LEU A 8 0.92 -10.24 10.76
CA LEU A 8 1.20 -8.89 10.29
C LEU A 8 2.69 -8.63 10.12
N SER A 9 3.53 -9.08 11.05
CA SER A 9 4.99 -8.99 10.95
C SER A 9 5.50 -9.73 9.70
N ALA A 10 5.02 -10.95 9.44
CA ALA A 10 5.39 -11.72 8.26
C ALA A 10 4.97 -11.02 6.96
N ARG A 11 3.76 -10.46 6.92
CA ARG A 11 3.27 -9.68 5.77
C ARG A 11 4.05 -8.39 5.57
N SER A 12 4.46 -7.74 6.66
CA SER A 12 5.30 -6.54 6.67
C SER A 12 6.68 -6.83 6.10
N ALA A 13 7.31 -7.93 6.52
CA ALA A 13 8.56 -8.40 5.95
C ALA A 13 8.44 -8.69 4.44
N ALA A 14 7.37 -9.37 4.03
CA ALA A 14 7.12 -9.66 2.62
C ALA A 14 6.91 -8.37 1.78
N ALA A 15 6.20 -7.38 2.32
CA ALA A 15 5.98 -6.10 1.66
C ALA A 15 7.29 -5.31 1.46
N ILE A 16 8.19 -5.35 2.44
CA ILE A 16 9.53 -4.74 2.34
C ILE A 16 10.33 -5.37 1.20
N GLU A 17 10.39 -6.71 1.17
CA GLU A 17 11.15 -7.42 0.13
C GLU A 17 10.54 -7.19 -1.25
N GLU A 18 9.22 -7.22 -1.36
CA GLU A 18 8.52 -6.88 -2.60
C GLU A 18 8.82 -5.44 -3.04
N ALA A 19 8.79 -4.46 -2.12
CA ALA A 19 9.07 -3.06 -2.42
C ALA A 19 10.51 -2.87 -2.90
N ARG A 20 11.50 -3.53 -2.27
CA ARG A 20 12.91 -3.49 -2.67
C ARG A 20 13.15 -4.00 -4.09
N VAL A 21 12.36 -4.98 -4.52
CA VAL A 21 12.43 -5.52 -5.89
C VAL A 21 11.69 -4.62 -6.88
N LYS A 22 10.47 -4.20 -6.53
CA LYS A 22 9.53 -3.59 -7.51
C LYS A 22 9.63 -2.09 -7.60
N ILE A 23 10.10 -1.40 -6.56
CA ILE A 23 10.13 0.06 -6.48
C ILE A 23 11.57 0.54 -6.54
N ARG A 24 11.82 1.58 -7.34
CA ARG A 24 13.11 2.25 -7.39
C ARG A 24 13.29 3.03 -6.09
N GLN A 25 14.30 2.65 -5.30
CA GLN A 25 14.67 3.31 -4.04
C GLN A 25 13.46 3.52 -3.11
N PRO A 26 12.85 2.44 -2.58
CA PRO A 26 11.71 2.57 -1.68
C PRO A 26 12.12 3.32 -0.40
N GLU A 27 11.41 4.41 -0.10
CA GLU A 27 11.63 5.24 1.09
C GLU A 27 10.61 4.91 2.19
N GLY A 28 10.94 5.25 3.44
CA GLY A 28 9.99 5.16 4.55
C GLY A 28 9.68 3.75 5.07
N LEU A 29 10.45 2.74 4.63
CA LEU A 29 10.30 1.36 5.11
C LEU A 29 10.60 1.26 6.62
N VAL A 30 9.76 0.53 7.34
CA VAL A 30 9.84 0.30 8.78
C VAL A 30 10.09 -1.18 9.03
N ALA A 31 11.11 -1.51 9.82
CA ALA A 31 11.38 -2.89 10.19
C ALA A 31 10.18 -3.48 10.97
N PRO A 32 9.72 -4.71 10.64
CA PRO A 32 8.68 -5.39 11.40
C PRO A 32 9.16 -5.69 12.83
N ILE A 33 8.21 -5.83 13.76
CA ILE A 33 8.51 -6.32 15.10
C ILE A 33 9.22 -7.68 15.05
N SER A 34 10.24 -7.84 15.89
CA SER A 34 11.04 -9.07 15.93
C SER A 34 10.28 -10.25 16.55
N GLU A 35 10.64 -11.48 16.18
CA GLU A 35 10.01 -12.68 16.76
C GLU A 35 10.29 -12.77 18.26
N GLU A 36 11.43 -12.29 18.75
CA GLU A 36 11.75 -12.27 20.18
C GLU A 36 10.76 -11.38 20.95
N ALA A 37 10.42 -10.21 20.40
CA ALA A 37 9.44 -9.32 21.00
C ALA A 37 8.02 -9.90 20.94
N ILE A 38 7.68 -10.68 19.92
CA ILE A 38 6.40 -11.39 19.87
C ILE A 38 6.39 -12.55 20.88
N ALA A 39 7.45 -13.34 20.95
CA ALA A 39 7.62 -14.44 21.89
C ALA A 39 7.56 -13.96 23.34
N SER A 40 8.04 -12.75 23.63
CA SER A 40 7.94 -12.17 24.99
C SER A 40 6.49 -11.97 25.44
N LEU A 41 5.56 -11.65 24.52
CA LEU A 41 4.13 -11.54 24.84
C LEU A 41 3.51 -12.90 25.11
N SER A 42 3.89 -13.94 24.35
CA SER A 42 3.46 -15.32 24.61
C SER A 42 3.93 -15.79 25.99
N ALA A 43 5.22 -15.65 26.28
CA ALA A 43 5.77 -16.08 27.57
C ALA A 43 5.15 -15.34 28.76
N TRP A 44 4.80 -14.06 28.59
CA TRP A 44 4.08 -13.32 29.61
C TRP A 44 2.66 -13.86 29.82
N LEU A 45 1.93 -14.19 28.74
CA LEU A 45 0.61 -14.81 28.85
C LEU A 45 0.69 -16.16 29.59
N ASP A 46 1.64 -17.01 29.22
CA ASP A 46 1.86 -18.31 29.86
C ASP A 46 2.13 -18.16 31.38
N SER A 47 2.89 -17.12 31.76
CA SER A 47 3.15 -16.79 33.18
C SER A 47 1.88 -16.35 33.92
N LEU A 48 1.00 -15.60 33.26
CA LEU A 48 -0.29 -15.20 33.84
C LEU A 48 -1.23 -16.39 33.99
N GLU A 49 -1.24 -17.32 33.03
CA GLU A 49 -1.99 -18.57 33.11
C GLU A 49 -1.49 -19.46 34.26
N GLY A 50 -0.17 -19.61 34.41
CA GLY A 50 0.43 -20.32 35.55
C GLY A 50 0.07 -19.71 36.90
N ASN A 51 0.08 -18.37 37.00
CA ASN A 51 -0.36 -17.67 38.21
C ASN A 51 -1.86 -17.81 38.48
N ALA A 52 -2.69 -17.91 37.45
CA ALA A 52 -4.11 -18.16 37.60
C ALA A 52 -4.39 -19.55 38.15
N ALA A 53 -3.67 -20.57 37.63
CA ALA A 53 -3.75 -21.94 38.13
C ALA A 53 -3.28 -22.06 39.60
N ALA A 54 -2.34 -21.21 40.03
CA ALA A 54 -1.88 -21.12 41.42
C ALA A 54 -2.84 -20.33 42.35
N GLY A 55 -3.97 -19.81 41.86
CA GLY A 55 -4.95 -19.07 42.66
C GLY A 55 -4.62 -17.58 42.87
N HIS A 56 -3.60 -17.03 42.20
CA HIS A 56 -3.19 -15.63 42.33
C HIS A 56 -4.07 -14.65 41.52
N HIS A 57 -5.40 -14.79 41.61
CA HIS A 57 -6.35 -14.12 40.72
C HIS A 57 -6.27 -12.59 40.71
N SER A 58 -6.02 -11.96 41.86
CA SER A 58 -5.88 -10.50 41.95
C SER A 58 -4.68 -9.96 41.18
N ALA A 59 -3.54 -10.65 41.26
CA ALA A 59 -2.33 -10.30 40.51
C ALA A 59 -2.51 -10.55 39.01
N VAL A 60 -3.15 -11.66 38.65
CA VAL A 60 -3.48 -12.01 37.26
C VAL A 60 -4.36 -10.95 36.62
N LYS A 61 -5.38 -10.44 37.32
CA LYS A 61 -6.27 -9.39 36.79
C LYS A 61 -5.48 -8.14 36.36
N VAL A 62 -4.56 -7.67 37.21
CA VAL A 62 -3.70 -6.53 36.90
C VAL A 62 -2.72 -6.86 35.77
N GLY A 63 -2.13 -8.05 35.80
CA GLY A 63 -1.21 -8.53 34.77
C GLY A 63 -1.86 -8.62 33.40
N MET A 64 -3.07 -9.14 33.30
CA MET A 64 -3.83 -9.24 32.03
C MET A 64 -4.16 -7.88 31.46
N ALA A 65 -4.55 -6.90 32.29
CA ALA A 65 -4.81 -5.54 31.81
C ALA A 65 -3.55 -4.91 31.20
N LYS A 66 -2.39 -5.11 31.83
CA LYS A 66 -1.10 -4.63 31.30
C LYS A 66 -0.69 -5.38 30.03
N TRP A 67 -0.85 -6.69 29.99
CA TRP A 67 -0.55 -7.51 28.83
C TRP A 67 -1.39 -7.11 27.63
N GLN A 68 -2.69 -6.84 27.85
CA GLN A 68 -3.59 -6.37 26.81
C GLN A 68 -3.15 -5.01 26.26
N ALA A 69 -2.90 -4.02 27.14
CA ALA A 69 -2.46 -2.69 26.73
C ALA A 69 -1.15 -2.75 25.91
N GLU A 70 -0.17 -3.52 26.35
CA GLU A 70 1.10 -3.69 25.63
C GLU A 70 0.90 -4.37 24.27
N SER A 71 0.04 -5.39 24.21
CA SER A 71 -0.29 -6.08 22.96
C SER A 71 -0.99 -5.16 21.97
N GLU A 72 -1.90 -4.28 22.44
CA GLU A 72 -2.59 -3.28 21.61
C GLU A 72 -1.64 -2.22 21.06
N ILE A 73 -0.69 -1.74 21.88
CA ILE A 73 0.34 -0.79 21.46
C ILE A 73 1.19 -1.38 20.33
N ARG A 74 1.70 -2.61 20.52
CA ARG A 74 2.54 -3.29 19.52
C ARG A 74 1.77 -3.58 18.24
N LEU A 75 0.51 -4.03 18.35
CA LEU A 75 -0.33 -4.28 17.19
C LEU A 75 -0.64 -3.00 16.40
N THR A 76 -0.88 -1.89 17.08
CA THR A 76 -1.10 -0.59 16.43
C THR A 76 0.16 -0.14 15.70
N ALA A 77 1.32 -0.18 16.35
CA ALA A 77 2.60 0.17 15.73
C ALA A 77 2.91 -0.72 14.52
N GLU A 78 2.66 -2.02 14.61
CA GLU A 78 2.90 -2.95 13.50
C GLU A 78 1.94 -2.71 12.33
N ARG A 79 0.68 -2.34 12.58
CA ARG A 79 -0.28 -1.95 11.53
C ARG A 79 0.15 -0.68 10.80
N GLU A 80 0.64 0.31 11.53
CA GLU A 80 1.20 1.52 10.94
C GLU A 80 2.47 1.22 10.12
N GLY A 81 3.36 0.39 10.66
CA GLY A 81 4.56 -0.09 9.95
C GLY A 81 4.22 -0.82 8.66
N TYR A 82 3.30 -1.78 8.72
CA TYR A 82 2.81 -2.51 7.55
C TYR A 82 2.21 -1.57 6.49
N THR A 83 1.41 -0.58 6.91
CA THR A 83 0.82 0.42 6.00
C THR A 83 1.92 1.23 5.29
N LYS A 84 2.95 1.68 6.03
CA LYS A 84 4.11 2.39 5.45
C LYS A 84 4.87 1.52 4.45
N ASN A 85 5.09 0.24 4.80
CA ASN A 85 5.79 -0.72 3.93
C ASN A 85 5.02 -1.02 2.64
N ARG A 86 3.68 -0.94 2.69
CA ARG A 86 2.80 -1.13 1.54
C ARG A 86 2.60 0.11 0.68
N ALA A 87 2.76 1.30 1.22
CA ALA A 87 2.36 2.56 0.58
C ALA A 87 2.88 2.70 -0.87
N ALA A 88 4.16 2.43 -1.11
CA ALA A 88 4.75 2.53 -2.45
C ALA A 88 4.20 1.48 -3.45
N LEU A 89 3.88 0.28 -2.97
CA LEU A 89 3.30 -0.79 -3.79
C LEU A 89 1.82 -0.50 -4.10
N ASP A 90 1.09 0.04 -3.12
CA ASP A 90 -0.29 0.45 -3.27
C ASP A 90 -0.41 1.62 -4.24
N GLU A 91 0.44 2.65 -4.12
CA GLU A 91 0.49 3.78 -5.06
C GLU A 91 0.80 3.30 -6.49
N ARG A 92 1.75 2.37 -6.65
CA ARG A 92 2.03 1.77 -7.96
C ARG A 92 0.79 1.06 -8.54
N ALA A 93 0.05 0.32 -7.72
CA ALA A 93 -1.17 -0.36 -8.15
C ALA A 93 -2.27 0.65 -8.52
N GLU A 94 -2.43 1.71 -7.75
CA GLU A 94 -3.36 2.80 -8.01
C GLU A 94 -3.04 3.50 -9.34
N LEU A 95 -1.78 3.87 -9.58
CA LEU A 95 -1.35 4.49 -10.83
C LEU A 95 -1.69 3.63 -12.05
N LYS A 96 -1.49 2.31 -11.96
CA LYS A 96 -1.89 1.36 -13.01
C LYS A 96 -3.41 1.31 -13.21
N GLY A 97 -4.17 1.30 -12.12
CA GLY A 97 -5.63 1.34 -12.17
C GLY A 97 -6.16 2.62 -12.83
N SER A 98 -5.64 3.76 -12.42
CA SER A 98 -5.96 5.08 -12.99
C SER A 98 -5.61 5.14 -14.47
N PHE A 99 -4.42 4.68 -14.87
CA PHE A 99 -4.05 4.61 -16.28
C PHE A 99 -5.01 3.75 -17.10
N LYS A 100 -5.36 2.56 -16.60
CA LYS A 100 -6.34 1.68 -17.28
C LYS A 100 -7.69 2.37 -17.46
N ALA A 101 -8.16 3.12 -16.45
CA ALA A 101 -9.39 3.89 -16.55
C ALA A 101 -9.30 5.00 -17.61
N LEU A 102 -8.14 5.67 -17.72
CA LEU A 102 -7.89 6.66 -18.76
C LEU A 102 -7.86 6.05 -20.16
N CYS A 103 -7.30 4.84 -20.34
CA CYS A 103 -7.40 4.10 -21.60
C CYS A 103 -8.86 3.81 -21.99
N VAL A 104 -9.68 3.36 -21.04
CA VAL A 104 -11.12 3.16 -21.29
C VAL A 104 -11.81 4.46 -21.70
N LYS A 105 -11.47 5.57 -21.04
CA LYS A 105 -11.99 6.90 -21.41
C LYS A 105 -11.57 7.31 -22.83
N ALA A 106 -10.31 7.09 -23.19
CA ALA A 106 -9.79 7.39 -24.52
C ALA A 106 -10.54 6.59 -25.60
N GLU A 107 -10.79 5.30 -25.38
CA GLU A 107 -11.60 4.48 -26.30
C GLU A 107 -13.04 4.99 -26.41
N ALA A 108 -13.65 5.40 -25.29
CA ALA A 108 -15.00 5.98 -25.31
C ALA A 108 -15.06 7.30 -26.09
N LEU A 109 -14.00 8.11 -26.06
CA LEU A 109 -13.88 9.34 -26.86
C LEU A 109 -13.75 9.02 -28.34
N LYS A 110 -12.89 8.06 -28.71
CA LYS A 110 -12.77 7.59 -30.11
C LYS A 110 -14.12 7.09 -30.64
N ALA A 111 -14.85 6.30 -29.87
CA ALA A 111 -16.17 5.79 -30.25
C ALA A 111 -17.21 6.90 -30.48
N LYS A 112 -17.03 8.07 -29.84
CA LYS A 112 -17.86 9.27 -30.06
C LYS A 112 -17.38 10.14 -31.24
N GLY A 113 -16.39 9.66 -32.00
CA GLY A 113 -15.81 10.40 -33.12
C GLY A 113 -14.84 11.51 -32.70
N VAL A 114 -14.39 11.54 -31.44
CA VAL A 114 -13.40 12.51 -30.98
C VAL A 114 -12.01 12.05 -31.44
N PRO A 115 -11.32 12.79 -32.35
CA PRO A 115 -9.99 12.42 -32.76
C PRO A 115 -9.02 12.59 -31.59
N LEU A 116 -8.14 11.62 -31.36
CA LEU A 116 -7.01 11.75 -30.44
C LEU A 116 -5.76 11.98 -31.28
N GLY A 117 -5.09 13.12 -31.10
CA GLY A 117 -3.87 13.45 -31.83
C GLY A 117 -2.67 12.58 -31.41
N ASP A 118 -1.63 12.55 -32.25
CA ASP A 118 -0.41 11.74 -32.05
C ASP A 118 0.25 11.96 -30.69
N THR A 119 0.19 13.18 -30.15
CA THR A 119 0.70 13.51 -28.81
C THR A 119 0.02 12.68 -27.72
N ILE A 120 -1.31 12.50 -27.78
CA ILE A 120 -2.07 11.73 -26.77
C ILE A 120 -1.71 10.25 -26.87
N LEU A 121 -1.56 9.74 -28.10
CA LEU A 121 -1.15 8.35 -28.34
C LEU A 121 0.29 8.10 -27.84
N GLY A 122 1.20 9.06 -28.08
CA GLY A 122 2.57 9.02 -27.56
C GLY A 122 2.62 8.97 -26.04
N LEU A 123 1.84 9.83 -25.37
CA LEU A 123 1.74 9.84 -23.91
C LEU A 123 1.18 8.53 -23.35
N ALA A 124 0.22 7.90 -24.03
CA ALA A 124 -0.31 6.60 -23.62
C ALA A 124 0.76 5.51 -23.69
N LEU A 125 1.56 5.48 -24.77
CA LEU A 125 2.65 4.53 -24.94
C LEU A 125 3.78 4.74 -23.91
N GLU A 126 4.12 6.00 -23.64
CA GLU A 126 5.12 6.35 -22.62
C GLU A 126 4.67 5.93 -21.22
N ALA A 127 3.42 6.24 -20.85
CA ALA A 127 2.86 5.85 -19.56
C ALA A 127 2.81 4.32 -19.41
N GLU A 128 2.38 3.58 -20.43
CA GLU A 128 2.40 2.11 -20.43
C GLU A 128 3.82 1.58 -20.17
N HIS A 129 4.82 2.10 -20.89
CA HIS A 129 6.21 1.69 -20.73
C HIS A 129 6.74 1.95 -19.31
N ILE A 130 6.52 3.16 -18.78
CA ILE A 130 6.98 3.54 -17.43
C ILE A 130 6.28 2.69 -16.37
N LEU A 131 4.96 2.52 -16.45
CA LEU A 131 4.16 1.75 -15.47
C LEU A 131 4.55 0.26 -15.43
N HIS A 132 5.05 -0.28 -16.53
CA HIS A 132 5.45 -1.68 -16.62
C HIS A 132 6.94 -1.93 -16.36
N THR A 133 7.75 -0.87 -16.26
CA THR A 133 9.18 -0.98 -15.94
C THR A 133 9.41 -1.36 -14.47
N ILE A 134 10.40 -2.22 -14.23
CA ILE A 134 10.87 -2.64 -12.90
C ILE A 134 12.40 -2.47 -12.84
N PRO A 135 12.97 -1.82 -11.81
CA PRO A 135 12.28 -1.18 -10.68
C PRO A 135 11.50 0.08 -11.11
N PHE A 136 10.27 0.18 -10.60
CA PHE A 136 9.31 1.23 -10.93
C PHE A 136 9.64 2.53 -10.20
N ASP A 137 9.72 3.63 -10.94
CA ASP A 137 9.91 4.97 -10.39
C ASP A 137 8.54 5.65 -10.20
N LEU A 138 8.12 5.81 -8.93
CA LEU A 138 6.82 6.39 -8.58
C LEU A 138 6.64 7.80 -9.13
N LYS A 139 7.68 8.62 -9.08
CA LYS A 139 7.64 10.01 -9.53
C LYS A 139 7.45 10.09 -11.05
N SER A 140 8.16 9.23 -11.78
CA SER A 140 8.03 9.13 -13.23
C SER A 140 6.66 8.58 -13.62
N GLY A 141 6.17 7.55 -12.94
CA GLY A 141 4.84 6.98 -13.17
C GLY A 141 3.72 7.99 -12.94
N ARG A 142 3.78 8.75 -11.83
CA ARG A 142 2.82 9.81 -11.52
C ARG A 142 2.75 10.86 -12.63
N ARG A 143 3.91 11.38 -13.04
CA ARG A 143 4.00 12.38 -14.12
C ARG A 143 3.43 11.86 -15.45
N ALA A 144 3.71 10.62 -15.79
CA ALA A 144 3.23 10.03 -17.05
C ALA A 144 1.70 9.89 -17.06
N VAL A 145 1.10 9.41 -15.95
CA VAL A 145 -0.36 9.30 -15.80
C VAL A 145 -1.03 10.68 -15.82
N GLU A 146 -0.50 11.65 -15.07
CA GLU A 146 -1.01 13.03 -15.04
C GLU A 146 -0.95 13.72 -16.41
N ALA A 147 0.16 13.54 -17.13
CA ALA A 147 0.32 14.10 -18.48
C ALA A 147 -0.71 13.53 -19.45
N TYR A 148 -0.91 12.21 -19.43
CA TYR A 148 -1.91 11.55 -20.26
C TYR A 148 -3.34 11.98 -19.91
N GLU A 149 -3.67 12.05 -18.62
CA GLU A 149 -4.97 12.53 -18.15
C GLU A 149 -5.24 13.97 -18.60
N SER A 150 -4.29 14.87 -18.40
CA SER A 150 -4.40 16.28 -18.78
C SER A 150 -4.64 16.45 -20.28
N ALA A 151 -3.93 15.67 -21.10
CA ALA A 151 -4.09 15.70 -22.55
C ALA A 151 -5.47 15.19 -22.99
N LEU A 152 -5.97 14.11 -22.38
CA LEU A 152 -7.32 13.60 -22.63
C LEU A 152 -8.42 14.58 -22.20
N ASN A 153 -8.25 15.21 -21.03
CA ASN A 153 -9.20 16.21 -20.53
C ASN A 153 -9.26 17.44 -21.44
N THR A 154 -8.10 17.93 -21.88
CA THR A 154 -8.00 19.05 -22.81
C THR A 154 -8.71 18.72 -24.12
N GLN A 155 -8.44 17.55 -24.71
CA GLN A 155 -9.07 17.14 -25.97
C GLN A 155 -10.59 17.02 -25.85
N TYR A 156 -11.09 16.45 -24.75
CA TYR A 156 -12.52 16.35 -24.51
C TYR A 156 -13.18 17.72 -24.35
N ASN A 157 -12.54 18.65 -23.64
CA ASN A 157 -13.06 20.00 -23.45
C ASN A 157 -13.10 20.79 -24.77
N LEU A 158 -12.06 20.68 -25.59
CA LEU A 158 -12.05 21.28 -26.94
C LEU A 158 -13.20 20.75 -27.78
N TYR A 159 -13.39 19.42 -27.83
CA TYR A 159 -14.49 18.80 -28.55
C TYR A 159 -15.87 19.30 -28.08
N ARG A 160 -16.07 19.47 -26.77
CA ARG A 160 -17.33 20.00 -26.22
C ARG A 160 -17.59 21.46 -26.59
N LEU A 161 -16.55 22.27 -26.75
CA LEU A 161 -16.68 23.69 -27.11
C LEU A 161 -16.97 23.87 -28.60
N THR A 162 -16.40 23.02 -29.46
CA THR A 162 -16.57 23.10 -30.92
C THR A 162 -17.85 22.46 -31.45
N ASN A 163 -18.53 21.63 -30.65
CA ASN A 163 -19.74 20.90 -31.04
C ASN A 163 -20.98 21.26 -30.17
N ARG A 164 -21.02 22.51 -29.68
CA ARG A 164 -22.21 23.13 -29.06
C ARG A 164 -22.89 24.02 -30.07
#